data_AF-A0A450UY67-F1
#
_entry.id   AF-A0A450UY67-F1
#
_cell.length_a   1.000
_cell.length_b   1.000
_cell.length_c   1.000
_cell.angle_alpha   90.00
_cell.angle_beta   90.00
_cell.angle_gamma   90.00
#
_symmetry.space_group_name_H-M   'P 1'
#
loop_
_entity.id
_entity.type
_entity.pdbx_description
1 polymer ?
#
loop_
_entity_poly.entity_id
_entity_poly.type
_entity_poly.pdbx_seq_one_letter_code
_entity_poly.pdbx_strand_id
1 'polypeptide(L)' 'MSYTQLTQQQRYRIYALGKGNHGQREIADIIGCHRGTISREL' A
#
# COMPACT_ATOMS: atom_id res chain seq x y z
N MET A 1 13.71 -12.28 6.33
CA MET A 1 12.75 -11.33 5.71
C MET A 1 11.60 -11.14 6.67
N SER A 2 11.62 -10.07 7.45
CA SER A 2 10.53 -9.76 8.38
C SER A 2 9.34 -9.31 7.55
N TYR A 3 8.33 -10.17 7.48
CA TYR A 3 7.08 -9.86 6.80
C TYR A 3 6.27 -8.92 7.68
N THR A 4 6.53 -7.62 7.58
CA THR A 4 5.81 -6.63 8.37
C THR A 4 4.37 -6.56 7.86
N GLN A 5 3.42 -7.02 8.67
CA GLN A 5 2.00 -6.89 8.36
C GLN A 5 1.64 -5.41 8.27
N LEU A 6 0.81 -5.05 7.28
CA LEU A 6 0.28 -3.70 7.19
C LEU A 6 -0.57 -3.39 8.43
N THR A 7 -0.35 -2.23 9.02
CA THR A 7 -1.23 -1.70 10.06
C THR A 7 -2.57 -1.31 9.46
N GLN A 8 -3.63 -1.25 10.28
CA GLN A 8 -4.95 -0.81 9.83
C GLN A 8 -4.92 0.57 9.17
N GLN A 9 -4.08 1.47 9.69
CA GLN A 9 -3.89 2.81 9.13
C GLN A 9 -3.26 2.76 7.73
N GLN A 10 -2.24 1.92 7.52
CA GLN A 10 -1.61 1.76 6.21
C GLN A 10 -2.61 1.18 5.21
N ARG A 11 -3.39 0.15 5.57
CA ARG A 11 -4.44 -0.42 4.71
C ARG A 11 -5.47 0.64 4.30
N TYR A 12 -5.97 1.41 5.26
CA TYR A 12 -6.91 2.49 4.99
C TYR A 12 -6.33 3.51 4.00
N ARG A 13 -5.06 3.88 4.19
CA ARG A 13 -4.36 4.83 3.32
C ARG A 13 -4.14 4.26 1.90
N ILE A 14 -3.85 2.97 1.78
CA ILE A 14 -3.75 2.26 0.48
C ILE A 14 -5.08 2.33 -0.27
N TYR A 15 -6.20 2.00 0.38
CA TYR A 15 -7.52 2.08 -0.26
C TYR A 15 -7.92 3.50 -0.64
N ALA A 16 -7.62 4.49 0.21
CA ALA A 16 -7.90 5.89 -0.11
C ALA A 16 -7.12 6.38 -1.34
N LEU A 17 -5.83 6.05 -1.43
CA LEU A 17 -4.99 6.40 -2.57
C LEU A 17 -5.36 5.63 -3.84
N GLY A 18 -5.70 4.34 -3.72
CA GLY A 18 -6.17 3.53 -4.85
C GLY A 18 -7.47 4.08 -5.46
N LYS A 19 -8.38 4.61 -4.63
CA LYS A 19 -9.57 5.32 -5.12
C LYS A 19 -9.25 6.68 -5.77
N GLY A 20 -8.14 7.30 -5.41
CA GLY A 20 -7.66 8.57 -5.95
C GLY A 20 -6.93 8.47 -7.30
N ASN A 21 -7.02 7.33 -7.99
CA ASN A 21 -6.35 7.08 -9.27
C ASN A 21 -4.81 7.05 -9.19
N HIS A 22 -4.25 6.88 -7.99
CA HIS A 22 -2.81 6.68 -7.81
C HIS A 22 -2.38 5.28 -8.25
N GLY A 23 -1.25 5.19 -8.94
CA GLY A 23 -0.69 3.91 -9.34
C GLY A 23 -0.09 3.14 -8.16
N GLN A 24 -0.12 1.80 -8.20
CA GLN A 24 0.40 0.95 -7.13
C GLN A 24 1.87 1.25 -6.74
N ARG A 25 2.69 1.72 -7.69
CA ARG A 25 4.09 2.11 -7.44
C ARG A 25 4.16 3.35 -6.56
N GLU A 26 3.37 4.37 -6.88
CA GLU A 26 3.30 5.61 -6.12
C GLU A 26 2.76 5.38 -4.71
N ILE A 27 1.75 4.51 -4.58
CA ILE A 27 1.22 4.08 -3.28
C ILE A 27 2.30 3.34 -2.46
N ALA A 28 3.08 2.47 -3.10
CA ALA A 28 4.16 1.75 -2.43
C ALA A 28 5.25 2.70 -1.90
N ASP A 29 5.60 3.72 -2.68
CA ASP A 29 6.56 4.76 -2.30
C ASP A 29 6.02 5.62 -1.14
N ILE A 30 4.73 6.00 -1.16
CA ILE A 30 4.08 6.77 -0.09
C ILE A 30 4.00 5.98 1.23
N ILE A 31 3.68 4.68 1.16
CA ILE A 31 3.51 3.82 2.34
C ILE A 31 4.87 3.31 2.85
N GLY A 32 5.91 3.33 2.01
CA GLY A 32 7.22 2.79 2.32
C GLY A 32 7.23 1.26 2.34
N CYS A 33 6.48 0.61 1.44
CA CYS A 33 6.42 -0.84 1.34
C CYS A 33 6.71 -1.34 -0.08
N HIS A 34 6.87 -2.65 -0.24
CA HIS A 34 7.08 -3.23 -1.57
C HIS A 34 5.80 -3.12 -2.43
N ARG A 35 5.95 -2.87 -3.74
CA ARG A 35 4.82 -2.84 -4.71
C ARG A 35 3.95 -4.09 -4.64
N GLY A 36 4.56 -5.26 -4.46
CA GLY A 36 3.84 -6.53 -4.31
C GLY A 36 3.01 -6.64 -3.03
N THR A 37 3.23 -5.77 -2.03
CA THR A 37 2.37 -5.64 -0.85
C THR A 37 1.11 -4.86 -1.20
N ILE A 38 1.23 -3.77 -1.96
CA ILE A 38 0.09 -3.03 -2.48
C ILE A 38 -0.79 -3.91 -3.37
N SER A 39 -0.19 -4.67 -4.29
CA SER A 39 -0.90 -5.57 -5.21
C SER A 39 -1.61 -6.75 -4.52
N ARG A 40 -1.33 -7.05 -3.26
CA ARG A 40 -2.04 -8.09 -2.49
C ARG A 40 -3.10 -7.52 -1.55
N GLU A 41 -3.07 -6.22 -1.30
CA GLU A 41 -4.03 -5.53 -0.44
C GLU A 41 -5.17 -4.91 -1.26
N LEU A 42 -4.85 -4.33 -2.43
CA LEU A 42 -5.83 -3.86 -3.43
C LEU A 42 -6.39 -5.02 -4.25
#